data_AF-A0A7D8EK24-F1
#
_entry.id   AF-A0A7D8EK24-F1
#
_cell.length_a   1.000
_cell.length_b   1.000
_cell.length_c   1.000
_cell.angle_alpha   90.00
_cell.angle_beta   90.00
_cell.angle_gamma   90.00
#
_symmetry.space_group_name_H-M   'P 1'
#
loop_
_entity.id
_entity.type
_entity.pdbx_description
1 polymer ?
#
loop_
_entity_poly.entity_id
_entity_poly.type
_entity_poly.pdbx_seq_one_letter_code
_entity_poly.pdbx_strand_id
1 'polypeptide(L)'
;MRIIVCSGTSPGFDLRHFVDVNFTLPKAGEKYVPPAGQSLREHIDGLWPVLTRSTKNVEKWDSLLPLPESYVVPGGRFREIYYWDSYFTMLGLAESGHWDKVADMVANFGYEIDAWGHIPNGNRTYYLSRSQPPFFAFMVELLAQHEGDNALKEYLPQLQKEYAYWMEGVETLQPGQQNQRVVKLEDGSVLNRYWDDRDTPRPESWVEDIATAKKQPQPPGNGDLSRPPFCCRLRLGFQLPLDG
;
A
#
# COMPACT_ATOMS: atom_id res chain seq x y z
N MET A 1 15.57 16.04 -4.54
CA MET A 1 14.70 17.09 -3.95
C MET A 1 15.35 17.50 -2.63
N ARG A 2 15.95 18.69 -2.55
CA ARG A 2 16.50 19.20 -1.29
C ARG A 2 15.33 19.67 -0.45
N ILE A 3 15.03 18.98 0.64
CA ILE A 3 14.19 19.55 1.70
C ILE A 3 15.02 20.71 2.26
N ILE A 4 14.68 21.93 1.87
CA ILE A 4 15.18 23.11 2.57
C ILE A 4 14.45 23.09 3.91
N VAL A 5 15.12 22.60 4.94
CA VAL A 5 14.74 22.88 6.31
C VAL A 5 15.04 24.37 6.51
N CYS A 6 14.07 25.23 6.18
CA CYS A 6 14.09 26.59 6.69
C CYS A 6 13.95 26.46 8.21
N SER A 7 15.05 26.66 8.93
CA SER A 7 15.02 26.94 10.36
C SER A 7 14.00 28.07 10.57
N GLY A 8 12.91 27.78 11.28
CA GLY A 8 11.75 28.66 11.43
C GLY A 8 12.01 29.90 12.29
N THR A 9 12.94 30.75 11.88
CA THR A 9 13.37 31.94 12.65
C THR A 9 13.60 33.17 11.76
N SER A 10 12.93 33.27 10.61
CA SER A 10 12.83 34.55 9.88
C SER A 10 11.55 35.27 10.31
N PRO A 11 11.63 36.50 10.86
CA PRO A 11 10.45 37.29 11.18
C PRO A 11 9.55 37.45 9.95
N GLY A 12 8.27 37.08 10.06
CA GLY A 12 7.29 37.21 8.97
C GLY A 12 7.13 35.98 8.06
N PHE A 13 7.79 34.86 8.33
CA PHE A 13 7.55 33.62 7.57
C PHE A 13 6.21 32.96 7.94
N ASP A 14 5.35 32.73 6.94
CA ASP A 14 4.10 31.98 7.06
C ASP A 14 4.23 30.63 6.32
N LEU A 15 4.28 29.54 7.11
CA LEU A 15 4.39 28.19 6.57
C LEU A 15 3.17 27.77 5.75
N ARG A 16 1.95 28.18 6.14
CA ARG A 16 0.73 27.84 5.40
C ARG A 16 0.77 28.50 4.04
N HIS A 17 1.06 29.80 3.99
CA HIS A 17 1.20 30.52 2.73
C HIS A 17 2.28 29.89 1.83
N PHE A 18 3.44 29.53 2.40
CA PHE A 18 4.48 28.84 1.66
C PHE A 18 3.98 27.52 1.06
N VAL A 19 3.24 26.71 1.82
CA VAL A 19 2.67 25.46 1.33
C VAL A 19 1.67 25.71 0.20
N ASP A 20 0.75 26.65 0.37
CA ASP A 20 -0.28 26.98 -0.61
C ASP A 20 0.31 27.47 -1.94
N VAL A 21 1.47 28.15 -1.91
CA VAL A 21 2.18 28.65 -3.10
C VAL A 21 3.01 27.55 -3.79
N ASN A 22 3.55 26.60 -3.04
CA ASN A 22 4.53 25.64 -3.56
C ASN A 22 3.98 24.24 -3.81
N PHE A 23 2.79 23.92 -3.30
CA PHE A 23 2.21 22.58 -3.40
C PHE A 23 0.76 22.63 -3.88
N THR A 24 0.42 21.70 -4.77
CA THR A 24 -0.98 21.45 -5.12
C THR A 24 -1.54 20.40 -4.17
N LEU A 25 -2.52 20.79 -3.34
CA LEU A 25 -3.15 19.86 -2.41
C LEU A 25 -4.22 19.01 -3.11
N PRO A 26 -4.42 17.75 -2.67
CA PRO A 26 -5.44 16.88 -3.25
C PRO A 26 -6.87 17.44 -3.07
N LYS A 27 -7.61 17.64 -4.17
CA LYS A 27 -9.00 18.15 -4.14
C LYS A 27 -9.94 17.21 -3.37
N ALA A 28 -10.91 17.72 -2.63
CA ALA A 28 -11.93 16.85 -2.04
C ALA A 28 -12.67 16.07 -3.13
N GLY A 29 -12.95 14.78 -2.88
CA GLY A 29 -13.77 13.99 -3.78
C GLY A 29 -15.20 14.52 -3.85
N GLU A 30 -15.87 14.30 -4.98
CA GLU A 30 -17.29 14.64 -5.11
C GLU A 30 -18.14 13.81 -4.14
N LYS A 31 -19.12 14.45 -3.50
CA LYS A 31 -20.07 13.73 -2.66
C LYS A 31 -21.06 13.01 -3.56
N TYR A 32 -20.98 11.69 -3.59
CA TYR A 32 -22.01 10.88 -4.22
C TYR A 32 -23.25 10.83 -3.32
N VAL A 33 -24.42 11.17 -3.90
CA VAL A 33 -25.72 11.04 -3.23
C VAL A 33 -26.55 10.06 -4.04
N PRO A 34 -26.91 8.88 -3.49
CA PRO A 34 -27.74 7.93 -4.21
C PRO A 34 -29.14 8.52 -4.48
N PRO A 35 -29.74 8.27 -5.65
CA PRO A 35 -31.14 8.60 -5.91
C PRO A 35 -32.08 7.98 -4.86
N ALA A 36 -33.17 8.68 -4.55
CA ALA A 36 -34.18 8.17 -3.63
C ALA A 36 -34.81 6.88 -4.19
N GLY A 37 -34.89 5.83 -3.35
CA GLY A 37 -35.50 4.54 -3.72
C GLY A 37 -34.57 3.56 -4.46
N GLN A 38 -33.29 3.90 -4.65
CA GLN A 38 -32.30 2.99 -5.24
C GLN A 38 -32.07 1.77 -4.33
N SER A 39 -32.03 0.57 -4.91
CA SER A 39 -31.68 -0.66 -4.18
C SER A 39 -30.19 -0.70 -3.83
N LEU A 40 -29.81 -1.55 -2.86
CA LEU A 40 -28.40 -1.73 -2.48
C LEU A 40 -27.52 -2.19 -3.66
N ARG A 41 -28.03 -3.10 -4.50
CA ARG A 41 -27.30 -3.60 -5.68
C ARG A 41 -27.07 -2.49 -6.70
N GLU A 42 -28.12 -1.78 -7.09
CA GLU A 42 -28.01 -0.66 -8.03
C GLU A 42 -27.08 0.44 -7.51
N HIS A 43 -27.07 0.67 -6.19
CA HIS A 43 -26.17 1.60 -5.55
C HIS A 43 -24.71 1.17 -5.70
N ILE A 44 -24.39 -0.09 -5.40
CA ILE A 44 -23.04 -0.65 -5.54
C ILE A 44 -22.57 -0.60 -7.00
N ASP A 45 -23.40 -1.07 -7.93
CA ASP A 45 -23.08 -1.08 -9.37
C ASP A 45 -22.83 0.35 -9.88
N GLY A 46 -23.65 1.30 -9.41
CA GLY A 46 -23.50 2.73 -9.73
C GLY A 46 -22.26 3.39 -9.12
N LEU A 47 -21.61 2.78 -8.11
CA LEU A 47 -20.41 3.31 -7.47
C LEU A 47 -19.11 2.90 -8.19
N TRP A 48 -19.09 1.82 -8.98
CA TRP A 48 -17.84 1.41 -9.67
C TRP A 48 -17.21 2.53 -10.50
N PRO A 49 -17.96 3.29 -11.33
CA PRO A 49 -17.39 4.42 -12.07
C PRO A 49 -16.90 5.55 -11.14
N VAL A 50 -17.60 5.79 -10.04
CA VAL A 50 -17.26 6.83 -9.04
C VAL A 50 -15.97 6.50 -8.30
N LEU A 51 -15.70 5.21 -8.09
CA LEU A 51 -14.51 4.70 -7.43
C LEU A 51 -13.37 4.37 -8.40
N THR A 52 -13.61 4.39 -9.71
CA THR A 52 -12.59 4.13 -10.72
C THR A 52 -11.68 5.34 -10.91
N ARG A 53 -10.36 5.11 -10.96
CA ARG A 53 -9.33 6.09 -11.28
C ARG A 53 -8.50 5.59 -12.46
N SER A 54 -7.89 6.53 -13.18
CA SER A 54 -6.95 6.24 -14.26
C SER A 54 -5.81 7.24 -14.16
N THR A 55 -4.60 6.75 -13.90
CA THR A 55 -3.41 7.57 -13.63
C THR A 55 -2.23 7.05 -14.43
N LYS A 56 -2.39 6.92 -15.76
CA LYS A 56 -1.33 6.48 -16.68
C LYS A 56 -0.12 7.40 -16.66
N ASN A 57 -0.36 8.70 -16.43
CA ASN A 57 0.66 9.72 -16.22
C ASN A 57 0.40 10.43 -14.90
N VAL A 58 1.48 10.76 -14.19
CA VAL A 58 1.44 11.55 -12.95
C VAL A 58 2.36 12.75 -13.09
N GLU A 59 2.04 13.84 -12.39
CA GLU A 59 2.88 15.03 -12.38
C GLU A 59 4.25 14.72 -11.77
N LYS A 60 5.25 15.47 -12.20
CA LYS A 60 6.60 15.32 -11.66
C LYS A 60 6.57 15.59 -10.15
N TRP A 61 7.13 14.64 -9.38
CA TRP A 61 7.15 14.66 -7.91
C TRP A 61 5.81 14.41 -7.22
N ASP A 62 4.77 13.95 -7.94
CA ASP A 62 3.62 13.37 -7.28
C ASP A 62 4.06 12.16 -6.44
N SER A 63 3.39 11.97 -5.31
CA SER A 63 3.52 10.74 -4.53
C SER A 63 2.79 9.57 -5.16
N LEU A 64 1.79 9.81 -6.02
CA LEU A 64 1.07 8.77 -6.76
C LEU A 64 1.99 8.11 -7.79
N LEU A 65 1.96 6.79 -7.85
CA LEU A 65 2.69 6.00 -8.82
C LEU A 65 1.78 5.71 -10.02
N PRO A 66 2.29 5.85 -11.26
CA PRO A 66 1.50 5.61 -12.45
C PRO A 66 1.19 4.12 -12.60
N LEU A 67 -0.01 3.84 -13.11
CA LEU A 67 -0.47 2.49 -13.41
C LEU A 67 -0.96 2.42 -14.86
N PRO A 68 -0.68 1.33 -15.60
CA PRO A 68 -1.00 1.23 -17.01
C PRO A 68 -2.49 1.24 -17.29
N GLU A 69 -3.31 0.65 -16.42
CA GLU A 69 -4.76 0.53 -16.58
C GLU A 69 -5.57 1.21 -15.47
N SER A 70 -6.89 1.27 -15.66
CA SER A 70 -7.78 1.85 -14.66
C SER A 70 -7.92 0.93 -13.45
N TYR A 71 -8.22 1.49 -12.29
CA TYR A 71 -8.35 0.73 -11.05
C TYR A 71 -9.42 1.31 -10.15
N VAL A 72 -9.98 0.46 -9.28
CA VAL A 72 -10.98 0.87 -8.28
C VAL A 72 -10.28 1.18 -6.95
N VAL A 73 -10.66 2.29 -6.31
CA VAL A 73 -10.17 2.67 -4.98
C VAL A 73 -11.23 2.41 -3.90
N PRO A 74 -10.85 2.21 -2.62
CA PRO A 74 -11.82 1.98 -1.54
C PRO A 74 -12.81 3.14 -1.31
N GLY A 75 -12.39 4.37 -1.64
CA GLY A 75 -13.20 5.58 -1.53
C GLY A 75 -12.91 6.44 -0.29
N GLY A 76 -13.56 7.60 -0.23
CA GLY A 76 -13.39 8.58 0.84
C GLY A 76 -11.98 9.21 0.85
N ARG A 77 -11.22 8.99 1.93
CA ARG A 77 -9.85 9.51 2.04
C ARG A 77 -8.82 8.74 1.20
N PHE A 78 -9.15 7.51 0.85
CA PHE A 78 -8.28 6.59 0.09
C PHE A 78 -8.47 6.86 -1.40
N ARG A 79 -7.39 7.27 -2.05
CA ARG A 79 -7.40 7.79 -3.43
C ARG A 79 -6.43 7.05 -4.35
N GLU A 80 -5.84 6.00 -3.83
CA GLU A 80 -4.90 5.10 -4.44
C GLU A 80 -5.50 3.69 -4.42
N ILE A 81 -5.01 2.81 -5.30
CA ILE A 81 -5.31 1.39 -5.20
C ILE A 81 -4.66 0.84 -3.93
N TYR A 82 -5.33 -0.12 -3.28
CA TYR A 82 -4.79 -0.87 -2.14
C TYR A 82 -4.78 -2.35 -2.50
N TYR A 83 -3.71 -3.05 -2.13
CA TYR A 83 -3.45 -4.41 -2.60
C TYR A 83 -4.55 -5.40 -2.20
N TRP A 84 -4.69 -5.75 -0.92
CA TRP A 84 -5.63 -6.79 -0.50
C TRP A 84 -7.12 -6.37 -0.65
N ASP A 85 -7.45 -5.08 -0.46
CA ASP A 85 -8.79 -4.53 -0.66
C ASP A 85 -9.27 -4.77 -2.10
N SER A 86 -8.34 -4.73 -3.05
CA SER A 86 -8.63 -4.94 -4.47
C SER A 86 -9.14 -6.34 -4.75
N TYR A 87 -8.68 -7.38 -4.04
CA TYR A 87 -9.17 -8.73 -4.28
C TYR A 87 -10.67 -8.84 -3.96
N PHE A 88 -11.10 -8.31 -2.81
CA PHE A 88 -12.51 -8.30 -2.43
C PHE A 88 -13.35 -7.40 -3.34
N THR A 89 -12.77 -6.31 -3.83
CA THR A 89 -13.41 -5.44 -4.83
C THR A 89 -13.58 -6.18 -6.17
N MET A 90 -12.56 -6.92 -6.61
CA MET A 90 -12.58 -7.72 -7.83
C MET A 90 -13.62 -8.84 -7.78
N LEU A 91 -13.86 -9.44 -6.62
CA LEU A 91 -14.97 -10.40 -6.45
C LEU A 91 -16.33 -9.75 -6.76
N GLY A 92 -16.56 -8.51 -6.28
CA GLY A 92 -17.78 -7.76 -6.59
C GLY A 92 -17.87 -7.35 -8.07
N LEU A 93 -16.75 -6.93 -8.66
CA LEU A 93 -16.67 -6.61 -10.09
C LEU A 93 -16.96 -7.84 -10.96
N ALA A 94 -16.41 -9.00 -10.61
CA ALA A 94 -16.67 -10.26 -11.30
C ALA A 94 -18.15 -10.68 -11.18
N GLU A 95 -18.75 -10.55 -10.00
CA GLU A 95 -20.18 -10.85 -9.78
C GLU A 95 -21.11 -9.95 -10.61
N SER A 96 -20.72 -8.69 -10.79
CA SER A 96 -21.44 -7.71 -11.62
C SER A 96 -21.03 -7.74 -13.11
N GLY A 97 -20.19 -8.69 -13.52
CA GLY A 97 -19.81 -8.91 -14.92
C GLY A 97 -18.73 -7.96 -15.47
N HIS A 98 -18.07 -7.18 -14.63
CA HIS A 98 -16.98 -6.25 -14.98
C HIS A 98 -15.62 -6.97 -15.06
N TRP A 99 -15.54 -8.04 -15.88
CA TRP A 99 -14.32 -8.81 -16.08
C TRP A 99 -13.20 -8.01 -16.75
N ASP A 100 -13.55 -6.99 -17.54
CA ASP A 100 -12.61 -6.00 -18.07
C ASP A 100 -11.82 -5.32 -16.93
N LYS A 101 -12.52 -4.92 -15.85
CA LYS A 101 -11.89 -4.27 -14.70
C LYS A 101 -11.08 -5.24 -13.85
N VAL A 102 -11.52 -6.49 -13.75
CA VAL A 102 -10.76 -7.55 -13.09
C VAL A 102 -9.42 -7.73 -13.82
N ALA A 103 -9.44 -7.87 -15.15
CA ALA A 103 -8.24 -7.97 -15.97
C ALA A 103 -7.32 -6.74 -15.84
N ASP A 104 -7.87 -5.52 -15.91
CA ASP A 104 -7.13 -4.27 -15.71
C ASP A 104 -6.41 -4.24 -14.35
N MET A 105 -7.07 -4.68 -13.27
CA MET A 105 -6.49 -4.69 -11.94
C MET A 105 -5.40 -5.76 -11.79
N VAL A 106 -5.56 -6.96 -12.36
CA VAL A 106 -4.48 -7.96 -12.39
C VAL A 106 -3.29 -7.44 -13.19
N ALA A 107 -3.51 -6.82 -14.35
CA ALA A 107 -2.45 -6.23 -15.16
C ALA A 107 -1.70 -5.12 -14.42
N ASN A 108 -2.42 -4.26 -13.71
CA ASN A 108 -1.82 -3.23 -12.85
C ASN A 108 -0.92 -3.85 -11.78
N PHE A 109 -1.37 -4.85 -11.03
CA PHE A 109 -0.56 -5.51 -10.00
C PHE A 109 0.64 -6.27 -10.57
N GLY A 110 0.48 -6.93 -11.72
CA GLY A 110 1.60 -7.52 -12.45
C GLY A 110 2.66 -6.48 -12.84
N TYR A 111 2.22 -5.30 -13.29
CA TYR A 111 3.10 -4.17 -13.54
C TYR A 111 3.80 -3.67 -12.28
N GLU A 112 3.13 -3.57 -11.12
CA GLU A 112 3.76 -3.16 -9.86
C GLU A 112 4.90 -4.12 -9.46
N ILE A 113 4.67 -5.43 -9.60
CA ILE A 113 5.67 -6.48 -9.38
C ILE A 113 6.87 -6.29 -10.31
N ASP A 114 6.64 -6.00 -11.59
CA ASP A 114 7.71 -5.80 -12.56
C ASP A 114 8.49 -4.49 -12.33
N ALA A 115 7.80 -3.42 -11.95
CA ALA A 115 8.39 -2.10 -11.76
C ALA A 115 9.13 -1.95 -10.42
N TRP A 116 8.61 -2.55 -9.35
CA TRP A 116 9.09 -2.31 -7.97
C TRP A 116 9.47 -3.59 -7.21
N GLY A 117 9.40 -4.75 -7.87
CA GLY A 117 9.79 -6.05 -7.30
C GLY A 117 8.76 -6.67 -6.37
N HIS A 118 7.69 -5.95 -6.03
CA HIS A 118 6.58 -6.40 -5.20
C HIS A 118 5.38 -5.46 -5.39
N ILE A 119 4.21 -5.89 -4.92
CA ILE A 119 3.03 -5.03 -4.84
C ILE A 119 3.14 -4.18 -3.57
N PRO A 120 3.25 -2.84 -3.66
CA PRO A 120 3.24 -1.98 -2.49
C PRO A 120 1.87 -1.99 -1.78
N ASN A 121 1.82 -1.52 -0.54
CA ASN A 121 0.55 -1.37 0.20
C ASN A 121 -0.55 -0.64 -0.61
N GLY A 122 -0.13 0.38 -1.37
CA GLY A 122 -0.90 1.01 -2.43
C GLY A 122 0.03 1.77 -3.37
N ASN A 123 -0.49 2.32 -4.48
CA ASN A 123 0.34 2.95 -5.52
C ASN A 123 0.83 4.36 -5.14
N ARG A 124 1.53 4.49 -3.99
CA ARG A 124 2.16 5.71 -3.50
C ARG A 124 3.63 5.47 -3.17
N THR A 125 4.48 6.47 -3.43
CA THR A 125 5.93 6.39 -3.17
C THR A 125 6.28 6.09 -1.70
N TYR A 126 5.45 6.53 -0.76
CA TYR A 126 5.63 6.25 0.67
C TYR A 126 5.19 4.84 1.10
N TYR A 127 4.58 4.07 0.20
CA TYR A 127 4.21 2.67 0.38
C TYR A 127 5.20 1.68 -0.24
N LEU A 128 6.15 2.13 -1.07
CA LEU A 128 7.17 1.26 -1.70
C LEU A 128 8.07 0.49 -0.70
N SER A 129 8.02 0.81 0.59
CA SER A 129 8.81 0.10 1.60
C SER A 129 8.13 -1.12 2.20
N ARG A 130 6.87 -1.42 1.82
CA ARG A 130 6.12 -2.56 2.34
C ARG A 130 5.01 -3.00 1.40
N SER A 131 4.66 -4.28 1.51
CA SER A 131 3.47 -4.84 0.87
C SER A 131 2.25 -4.84 1.82
N GLN A 132 1.26 -5.65 1.46
CA GLN A 132 0.04 -5.99 2.20
C GLN A 132 -0.16 -7.52 2.13
N PRO A 133 -1.21 -8.10 2.73
CA PRO A 133 -1.48 -9.53 2.60
C PRO A 133 -1.44 -9.97 1.11
N PRO A 134 -0.68 -11.03 0.75
CA PRO A 134 -0.41 -11.36 -0.64
C PRO A 134 -1.60 -12.05 -1.33
N PHE A 135 -2.43 -11.26 -2.00
CA PHE A 135 -3.63 -11.72 -2.70
C PHE A 135 -3.49 -11.89 -4.22
N PHE A 136 -2.34 -11.56 -4.83
CA PHE A 136 -2.17 -11.58 -6.28
C PHE A 136 -2.37 -12.97 -6.89
N ALA A 137 -1.91 -14.04 -6.22
CA ALA A 137 -2.22 -15.41 -6.63
C ALA A 137 -3.74 -15.66 -6.72
N PHE A 138 -4.51 -15.22 -5.73
CA PHE A 138 -5.97 -15.34 -5.73
C PHE A 138 -6.63 -14.45 -6.79
N MET A 139 -6.06 -13.28 -7.08
CA MET A 139 -6.51 -12.40 -8.15
C MET A 139 -6.33 -13.02 -9.54
N VAL A 140 -5.18 -13.66 -9.78
CA VAL A 140 -4.91 -14.39 -11.02
C VAL A 140 -5.81 -15.62 -11.13
N GLU A 141 -6.01 -16.36 -10.03
CA GLU A 141 -6.98 -17.47 -10.00
C GLU A 141 -8.40 -17.02 -10.29
N LEU A 142 -8.83 -15.88 -9.75
CA LEU A 142 -10.14 -15.29 -10.06
C LEU A 142 -10.27 -14.99 -11.56
N LEU A 143 -9.26 -14.34 -12.15
CA LEU A 143 -9.26 -14.05 -13.59
C LEU A 143 -9.28 -15.35 -14.43
N ALA A 144 -8.57 -16.39 -13.98
CA ALA A 144 -8.55 -17.69 -14.64
C ALA A 144 -9.93 -18.39 -14.65
N GLN A 145 -10.86 -18.04 -13.76
CA GLN A 145 -12.24 -18.52 -13.83
C GLN A 145 -12.98 -18.03 -15.09
N HIS A 146 -12.54 -16.90 -15.66
CA HIS A 146 -13.11 -16.30 -16.86
C HIS A 146 -12.26 -16.57 -18.12
N GLU A 147 -10.93 -16.50 -18.00
CA GLU A 147 -10.00 -16.62 -19.14
C GLU A 147 -9.34 -18.01 -19.27
N GLY A 148 -9.58 -18.90 -18.30
CA GLY A 148 -8.95 -20.21 -18.20
C GLY A 148 -7.46 -20.13 -17.81
N ASP A 149 -6.77 -21.26 -17.99
CA ASP A 149 -5.36 -21.42 -17.61
C ASP A 149 -4.38 -20.47 -18.31
N ASN A 150 -4.82 -19.72 -19.33
CA ASN A 150 -3.99 -18.73 -20.00
C ASN A 150 -3.60 -17.60 -19.04
N ALA A 151 -4.52 -17.14 -18.18
CA ALA A 151 -4.21 -16.13 -17.17
C ALA A 151 -3.12 -16.64 -16.19
N LEU A 152 -3.20 -17.90 -15.76
CA LEU A 152 -2.18 -18.51 -14.89
C LEU A 152 -0.80 -18.55 -15.56
N LYS A 153 -0.73 -18.90 -16.85
CA LYS A 153 0.52 -18.96 -17.61
C LYS A 153 1.09 -17.56 -17.86
N GLU A 154 0.23 -16.60 -18.17
CA GLU A 154 0.60 -15.22 -18.44
C GLU A 154 1.25 -14.57 -17.21
N TYR A 155 0.64 -14.73 -16.04
CA TYR A 155 1.12 -14.09 -14.80
C TYR A 155 2.06 -14.96 -13.96
N LEU A 156 2.42 -16.17 -14.41
CA LEU A 156 3.40 -17.04 -13.73
C LEU A 156 4.73 -16.32 -13.40
N PRO A 157 5.32 -15.51 -14.30
CA PRO A 157 6.55 -14.78 -13.98
C PRO A 157 6.39 -13.81 -12.81
N GLN A 158 5.27 -13.09 -12.73
CA GLN A 158 4.99 -12.14 -11.65
C GLN A 158 4.66 -12.87 -10.35
N LEU A 159 3.93 -14.00 -10.40
CA LEU A 159 3.70 -14.86 -9.23
C LEU A 159 5.02 -15.37 -8.63
N GLN A 160 5.96 -15.81 -9.47
CA GLN A 160 7.29 -16.24 -9.03
C GLN A 160 8.09 -15.09 -8.44
N LYS A 161 8.00 -13.88 -9.02
CA LYS A 161 8.71 -12.70 -8.53
C LYS A 161 8.16 -12.23 -7.18
N GLU A 162 6.85 -12.22 -7.01
CA GLU A 162 6.24 -11.91 -5.71
C GLU A 162 6.65 -12.92 -4.65
N TYR A 163 6.62 -14.23 -4.96
CA TYR A 163 7.12 -15.26 -4.05
C TYR A 163 8.60 -15.03 -3.67
N ALA A 164 9.44 -14.66 -4.64
CA ALA A 164 10.84 -14.33 -4.38
C ALA A 164 11.01 -13.13 -3.44
N TYR A 165 10.15 -12.11 -3.54
CA TYR A 165 10.10 -10.99 -2.59
C TYR A 165 9.78 -11.46 -1.16
N TRP A 166 8.75 -12.29 -0.99
CA TRP A 166 8.37 -12.80 0.34
C TRP A 166 9.45 -13.69 0.95
N MET A 167 10.20 -14.42 0.12
CA MET A 167 11.25 -15.36 0.51
C MET A 167 12.66 -14.77 0.51
N GLU A 168 12.80 -13.47 0.30
CA GLU A 168 14.09 -12.80 0.20
C GLU A 168 14.97 -13.08 1.43
N GLY A 169 16.18 -13.59 1.18
CA GLY A 169 17.17 -13.86 2.22
C GLY A 169 17.05 -15.23 2.92
N VAL A 170 16.16 -16.12 2.47
CA VAL A 170 16.00 -17.47 3.05
C VAL A 170 17.27 -18.35 2.95
N GLU A 171 18.01 -18.25 1.84
CA GLU A 171 19.15 -19.12 1.52
C GLU A 171 20.30 -19.04 2.54
N THR A 172 20.49 -17.88 3.16
CA THR A 172 21.57 -17.65 4.14
C THR A 172 21.09 -17.77 5.59
N LEU A 173 19.79 -17.97 5.80
CA LEU A 173 19.15 -17.92 7.11
C LEU A 173 19.38 -19.21 7.91
N GLN A 174 19.91 -19.07 9.12
CA GLN A 174 20.10 -20.17 10.05
C GLN A 174 18.85 -20.37 10.94
N PRO A 175 18.63 -21.58 11.49
CA PRO A 175 17.57 -21.81 12.47
C PRO A 175 17.61 -20.82 13.64
N GLY A 176 16.44 -20.34 14.07
CA GLY A 176 16.29 -19.30 15.10
C GLY A 176 16.51 -17.87 14.60
N GLN A 177 16.74 -17.65 13.31
CA GLN A 177 16.98 -16.32 12.74
C GLN A 177 15.80 -15.78 11.94
N GLN A 178 15.83 -14.47 11.72
CA GLN A 178 14.90 -13.74 10.87
C GLN A 178 15.68 -12.83 9.92
N ASN A 179 15.16 -12.65 8.72
CA ASN A 179 15.65 -11.69 7.75
C ASN A 179 14.45 -11.11 7.02
N GLN A 180 14.23 -9.81 7.16
CA GLN A 180 13.11 -9.12 6.53
C GLN A 180 11.76 -9.85 6.77
N ARG A 181 11.14 -10.36 5.70
CA ARG A 181 9.86 -11.09 5.66
C ARG A 181 9.98 -12.57 6.03
N VAL A 182 11.17 -13.13 6.19
CA VAL A 182 11.40 -14.56 6.44
C VAL A 182 11.82 -14.81 7.89
N VAL A 183 11.25 -15.86 8.49
CA VAL A 183 11.64 -16.39 9.79
C VAL A 183 11.94 -17.88 9.65
N LYS A 184 13.10 -18.32 10.14
CA LYS A 184 13.43 -19.74 10.24
C LYS A 184 13.42 -20.14 11.70
N LEU A 185 12.47 -20.99 12.08
CA LEU A 185 12.31 -21.48 13.45
C LEU A 185 13.51 -22.35 13.86
N GLU A 186 13.63 -22.64 15.16
CA GLU A 186 14.73 -23.45 15.70
C GLU A 186 14.76 -24.87 15.12
N ASP A 187 13.59 -25.42 14.76
CA ASP A 187 13.43 -26.74 14.14
C ASP A 187 13.75 -26.74 12.62
N GLY A 188 14.07 -25.57 12.04
CA GLY A 188 14.36 -25.39 10.63
C GLY A 188 13.14 -25.04 9.76
N SER A 189 11.92 -25.02 10.31
CA SER A 189 10.72 -24.59 9.60
C SER A 189 10.84 -23.15 9.11
N VAL A 190 10.44 -22.88 7.87
CA VAL A 190 10.47 -21.54 7.27
C VAL A 190 9.05 -20.99 7.19
N LEU A 191 8.85 -19.78 7.74
CA LEU A 191 7.60 -19.04 7.72
C LEU A 191 7.85 -17.60 7.28
N ASN A 192 6.78 -16.90 6.93
CA ASN A 192 6.83 -15.48 6.65
C ASN A 192 6.22 -14.64 7.80
N ARG A 193 6.64 -13.39 7.87
CA ARG A 193 6.05 -12.35 8.70
C ARG A 193 5.94 -11.06 7.88
N TYR A 194 5.12 -10.14 8.35
CA TYR A 194 5.11 -8.79 7.79
C TYR A 194 6.38 -8.01 8.20
N TRP A 195 6.92 -7.24 7.26
CA TRP A 195 8.10 -6.39 7.46
C TRP A 195 8.05 -5.17 6.53
N ASP A 196 8.40 -3.99 7.05
CA ASP A 196 8.61 -2.75 6.28
C ASP A 196 10.11 -2.45 6.28
N ASP A 197 10.66 -2.12 5.11
CA ASP A 197 12.09 -1.88 4.90
C ASP A 197 12.55 -0.53 5.47
N ARG A 198 11.62 0.29 5.95
CA ARG A 198 11.89 1.55 6.63
C ARG A 198 11.53 1.46 8.11
N ASP A 199 12.26 2.26 8.84
CA ASP A 199 12.30 2.28 10.30
C ASP A 199 12.04 3.70 10.83
N THR A 200 11.44 4.54 9.98
CA THR A 200 11.12 5.97 10.21
C THR A 200 9.62 6.19 10.38
N PRO A 201 9.14 7.31 10.92
CA PRO A 201 7.70 7.59 10.96
C PRO A 201 7.06 7.55 9.56
N ARG A 202 5.81 7.08 9.47
CA ARG A 202 5.06 7.05 8.21
C ARG A 202 4.76 8.45 7.69
N PRO A 203 5.08 8.80 6.44
CA PRO A 203 4.74 10.11 5.88
C PRO A 203 3.25 10.45 5.97
N GLU A 204 2.38 9.46 5.80
CA GLU A 204 0.92 9.56 5.87
C GLU A 204 0.35 9.60 7.30
N SER A 205 1.18 9.43 8.33
CA SER A 205 0.79 9.44 9.75
C SER A 205 1.94 9.97 10.63
N TRP A 206 2.62 11.01 10.14
CA TRP A 206 3.91 11.45 10.68
C TRP A 206 3.83 11.91 12.14
N VAL A 207 2.81 12.72 12.46
CA VAL A 207 2.64 13.28 13.81
C VAL A 207 2.20 12.20 14.79
N GLU A 208 1.31 11.31 14.36
CA GLU A 208 0.79 10.19 15.13
C GLU A 208 1.92 9.20 15.49
N ASP A 209 2.76 8.85 14.52
CA ASP A 209 3.87 7.93 14.74
C ASP A 209 4.93 8.53 15.68
N ILE A 210 5.27 9.80 15.52
CA ILE A 210 6.18 10.51 16.44
C ILE A 210 5.59 10.56 17.85
N ALA A 211 4.32 10.92 17.98
CA ALA A 211 3.66 11.01 19.28
C ALA A 211 3.61 9.64 19.97
N THR A 212 3.34 8.58 19.21
CA THR A 212 3.30 7.21 19.73
C THR A 212 4.69 6.73 20.16
N ALA A 213 5.72 6.99 19.35
CA ALA A 213 7.10 6.64 19.68
C ALA A 213 7.60 7.34 20.96
N LYS A 214 7.20 8.60 21.18
CA LYS A 214 7.55 9.38 22.38
C LYS A 214 6.94 8.84 23.68
N LYS A 215 5.80 8.12 23.61
CA LYS A 215 5.10 7.59 24.80
C LYS A 215 5.72 6.30 25.35
N GLN A 216 6.65 5.68 24.62
CA GLN A 216 7.20 4.39 24.97
C GLN A 216 8.45 4.54 25.86
N PRO A 217 8.60 3.73 26.95
CA PRO A 217 9.76 3.79 27.84
C PRO A 217 11.08 3.71 27.08
N GLN A 218 12.10 4.46 27.50
CA GLN A 218 13.45 4.32 26.95
C GLN A 218 14.08 3.05 27.50
N PRO A 219 14.57 2.11 26.67
CA PRO A 219 15.54 1.15 27.16
C PRO A 219 16.81 1.89 27.62
N PRO A 220 17.54 1.39 28.63
CA PRO A 220 18.76 2.02 29.09
C PRO A 220 19.83 1.98 27.98
N GLY A 221 20.12 3.12 27.37
CA GLY A 221 21.22 3.31 26.42
C GLY A 221 20.82 4.03 25.12
N ASN A 222 21.36 5.23 24.94
CA ASN A 222 21.34 6.13 23.77
C ASN A 222 20.05 6.93 23.50
N GLY A 223 20.16 8.25 23.74
CA GLY A 223 19.13 9.26 23.58
C GLY A 223 18.93 9.73 22.13
N ASP A 224 18.62 8.82 21.21
CA ASP A 224 18.08 9.19 19.90
C ASP A 224 16.58 8.83 19.86
N LEU A 225 15.76 9.82 19.50
CA LEU A 225 14.30 9.69 19.35
C LEU A 225 13.92 9.11 17.96
N SER A 226 14.90 8.82 17.10
CA SER A 226 14.72 7.92 15.97
C SER A 226 14.76 6.47 16.50
N ARG A 227 13.60 5.80 16.58
CA ARG A 227 13.49 4.40 17.04
C ARG A 227 13.25 3.45 15.86
N PRO A 228 14.31 2.92 15.21
CA PRO A 228 14.20 1.97 14.11
C PRO A 228 13.18 0.83 14.34
N PRO A 229 13.22 0.10 15.48
CA PRO A 229 12.39 -1.10 15.63
C PRO A 229 10.93 -0.78 15.89
N PHE A 230 10.64 0.39 16.49
CA PHE A 230 9.28 0.76 16.89
C PHE A 230 8.50 1.34 15.72
N CYS A 231 9.12 2.25 14.95
CA CYS A 231 8.53 2.75 13.72
C CYS A 231 8.32 1.64 12.70
N CYS A 232 9.22 0.65 12.63
CA CYS A 232 9.02 -0.56 11.82
C CYS A 232 7.73 -1.31 12.22
N ARG A 233 7.41 -1.44 13.52
CA ARG A 233 6.14 -2.05 13.97
C ARG A 233 4.91 -1.22 13.60
N LEU A 234 4.94 0.10 13.77
CA LEU A 234 3.82 0.98 13.41
C LEU A 234 3.52 0.94 11.90
N ARG A 235 4.57 0.80 11.08
CA ARG A 235 4.46 0.65 9.63
C ARG A 235 3.70 -0.60 9.19
N LEU A 236 3.65 -1.63 10.02
CA LEU A 236 2.92 -2.87 9.74
C LEU A 236 1.44 -2.82 10.09
N GLY A 237 0.92 -1.68 10.55
CA GLY A 237 -0.49 -1.54 10.93
C GLY A 237 -0.88 -2.29 12.20
N PHE A 238 0.09 -2.88 12.92
CA PHE A 238 -0.13 -3.32 14.29
C PHE A 238 -0.25 -2.07 15.18
N GLN A 239 -1.48 -1.64 15.38
CA GLN A 239 -1.86 -0.99 16.62
C GLN A 239 -1.47 -1.99 17.72
N LEU A 240 -0.30 -1.81 18.35
CA LEU A 240 -0.03 -2.53 19.59
C LEU A 240 -1.23 -2.27 20.50
N PRO A 241 -1.81 -3.30 21.16
CA PRO A 241 -2.69 -3.02 22.27
C PRO A 241 -1.91 -2.12 23.22
N LEU A 242 -2.42 -0.89 23.40
CA LEU A 242 -1.95 0.02 24.42
C LEU A 242 -2.52 -0.49 25.75
N ASP A 243 -2.10 -1.65 26.26
CA ASP A 243 -2.49 -2.06 27.60
C ASP A 243 -1.37 -2.84 28.29
N GLY A 244 -1.06 -2.34 29.49
CA GLY A 244 -0.02 -2.75 30.43
C GLY A 244 0.17 -1.64 31.43
#